data_AF-A0A0A6ZXL1-F1
#
_entry.id   AF-A0A0A6ZXL1-F1
#
_cell.length_a   1.000
_cell.length_b   1.000
_cell.length_c   1.000
_cell.angle_alpha   90.00
_cell.angle_beta   90.00
_cell.angle_gamma   90.00
#
_symmetry.space_group_name_H-M   'P 1'
#
loop_
_entity.id
_entity.type
_entity.pdbx_description
1 polymer ?
#
loop_
_entity_poly.entity_id
_entity_poly.type
_entity_poly.pdbx_seq_one_letter_code
_entity_poly.pdbx_strand_id
1 'polypeptide(L)'
;MLLENGGNLLVLAGTEARDSTVGKGGAMQNLGQDSATKVNSGGQYTLGRSKDEFQALARAEDLQVAGGTAIVYAGTLADASVSGATGSLSLMTPRDNVTPVKLEGAVRITDSATLTLGNGVDTTLADLTAASRGSVWLNSNNSCAGPSNCEYRVNSLLLNDGDVYLSAPATTNGIYNTLTTNELSGSGNFYLHTNVAGYRGDQLVVSNNATGNFKIFVQDTGVSLQSDDAMTLVKTGGGDASFSLGNTGGFVDLGTYEYVLKSDGNSNWNLTNDVKPNPDPNPNPKPDPKPDPKPDPKPDPTPDPLLWVIPIHISVLIVEDMAVWTVILWAAMPVGNMKVVSIWTVS
;
A
#
# COMPACT_ATOMS: atom_id res chain seq x y z
N MET A 1 -31.36 22.08 -1.60
CA MET A 1 -31.93 22.21 -0.23
C MET A 1 -30.83 21.96 0.81
N LEU A 2 -30.75 22.69 1.92
CA LEU A 2 -29.74 22.44 2.99
C LEU A 2 -30.36 21.69 4.17
N LEU A 3 -29.73 20.60 4.61
CA LEU A 3 -30.12 19.77 5.75
C LEU A 3 -28.99 19.76 6.78
N GLU A 4 -29.20 20.41 7.92
CA GLU A 4 -28.22 20.51 9.01
C GLU A 4 -28.94 20.54 10.36
N ASN A 5 -28.22 20.30 11.46
CA ASN A 5 -28.73 20.46 12.83
C ASN A 5 -30.04 19.69 13.10
N GLY A 6 -30.14 18.46 12.58
CA GLY A 6 -31.33 17.60 12.69
C GLY A 6 -32.29 17.68 11.50
N GLY A 7 -31.98 18.47 10.46
CA GLY A 7 -32.74 18.49 9.22
C GLY A 7 -32.76 17.11 8.55
N ASN A 8 -33.96 16.66 8.13
CA ASN A 8 -34.14 15.37 7.49
C ASN A 8 -34.95 15.51 6.20
N LEU A 9 -34.53 14.82 5.15
CA LEU A 9 -35.26 14.71 3.89
C LEU A 9 -35.51 13.25 3.54
N LEU A 10 -36.78 12.91 3.30
CA LEU A 10 -37.19 11.64 2.71
C LEU A 10 -37.66 11.90 1.27
N VAL A 11 -36.94 11.38 0.29
CA VAL A 11 -37.39 11.35 -1.10
C VAL A 11 -38.18 10.07 -1.29
N LEU A 12 -39.46 10.18 -1.58
CA LEU A 12 -40.36 9.04 -1.76
C LEU A 12 -40.19 8.41 -3.15
N ALA A 13 -40.54 7.13 -3.28
CA ALA A 13 -40.59 6.46 -4.58
C ALA A 13 -41.45 7.24 -5.58
N GLY A 14 -40.96 7.37 -6.82
CA GLY A 14 -41.61 8.17 -7.87
C GLY A 14 -41.47 9.68 -7.74
N THR A 15 -40.76 10.18 -6.73
CA THR A 15 -40.43 11.61 -6.58
C THR A 15 -38.94 11.85 -6.81
N GLU A 16 -38.58 13.13 -6.94
CA GLU A 16 -37.21 13.55 -7.21
C GLU A 16 -36.76 14.68 -6.28
N ALA A 17 -35.50 14.63 -5.83
CA ALA A 17 -34.80 15.75 -5.22
C ALA A 17 -33.57 16.14 -6.05
N ARG A 18 -33.22 17.44 -6.08
CA ARG A 18 -32.04 17.95 -6.79
C ARG A 18 -31.28 18.94 -5.93
N ASP A 19 -29.96 18.97 -6.09
CA ASP A 19 -29.07 19.97 -5.47
C ASP A 19 -29.25 20.03 -3.94
N SER A 20 -29.36 18.85 -3.33
CA SER A 20 -29.42 18.72 -1.86
C SER A 20 -28.02 18.84 -1.27
N THR A 21 -27.92 19.48 -0.11
CA THR A 21 -26.70 19.55 0.68
C THR A 21 -27.03 19.03 2.07
N VAL A 22 -26.38 17.93 2.45
CA VAL A 22 -26.51 17.29 3.75
C VAL A 22 -25.25 17.63 4.55
N GLY A 23 -25.38 18.55 5.49
CA GLY A 23 -24.30 18.97 6.36
C GLY A 23 -24.39 18.31 7.75
N LYS A 24 -23.67 18.89 8.71
CA LYS A 24 -23.49 18.28 10.03
C LYS A 24 -24.82 18.03 10.75
N GLY A 25 -25.06 16.77 11.12
CA GLY A 25 -26.29 16.36 11.80
C GLY A 25 -27.54 16.36 10.91
N GLY A 26 -27.38 16.60 9.60
CA GLY A 26 -28.44 16.41 8.61
C GLY A 26 -28.49 14.97 8.10
N ALA A 27 -29.65 14.55 7.64
CA ALA A 27 -29.86 13.24 7.05
C ALA A 27 -30.72 13.32 5.77
N MET A 28 -30.38 12.51 4.78
CA MET A 28 -31.20 12.31 3.58
C MET A 28 -31.39 10.82 3.33
N GLN A 29 -32.64 10.43 3.08
CA GLN A 29 -33.04 9.08 2.70
C GLN A 29 -33.70 9.15 1.32
N ASN A 30 -33.07 8.55 0.33
CA ASN A 30 -33.61 8.47 -1.03
C ASN A 30 -34.25 7.11 -1.32
N LEU A 31 -35.55 7.10 -1.54
CA LEU A 31 -36.34 5.96 -2.03
C LEU A 31 -36.83 6.16 -3.48
N GLY A 32 -36.66 7.36 -4.02
CA GLY A 32 -37.02 7.73 -5.38
C GLY A 32 -35.77 8.07 -6.18
N GLN A 33 -35.70 9.30 -6.68
CA GLN A 33 -34.57 9.78 -7.48
C GLN A 33 -33.91 10.98 -6.82
N ASP A 34 -32.58 11.06 -6.86
CA ASP A 34 -31.89 12.30 -6.55
C ASP A 34 -30.70 12.56 -7.47
N SER A 35 -30.39 13.84 -7.68
CA SER A 35 -29.21 14.25 -8.45
C SER A 35 -28.46 15.41 -7.78
N ALA A 36 -27.13 15.42 -7.99
CA ALA A 36 -26.22 16.45 -7.49
C ALA A 36 -26.28 16.66 -5.96
N THR A 37 -26.50 15.59 -5.20
CA THR A 37 -26.51 15.66 -3.73
C THR A 37 -25.09 15.74 -3.19
N LYS A 38 -24.85 16.69 -2.29
CA LYS A 38 -23.59 16.89 -1.57
C LYS A 38 -23.73 16.45 -0.12
N VAL A 39 -22.90 15.53 0.33
CA VAL A 39 -22.88 15.00 1.70
C VAL A 39 -21.58 15.46 2.35
N ASN A 40 -21.66 16.54 3.12
CA ASN A 40 -20.53 17.15 3.79
C ASN A 40 -20.23 16.45 5.14
N SER A 41 -19.13 16.84 5.78
CA SER A 41 -18.71 16.29 7.06
C SER A 41 -19.83 16.29 8.11
N GLY A 42 -20.08 15.10 8.68
CA GLY A 42 -21.15 14.87 9.66
C GLY A 42 -22.57 14.74 9.08
N GLY A 43 -22.73 14.84 7.76
CA GLY A 43 -23.97 14.53 7.03
C GLY A 43 -24.10 13.05 6.71
N GLN A 44 -25.34 12.58 6.64
CA GLN A 44 -25.68 11.17 6.42
C GLN A 44 -26.62 11.01 5.22
N TYR A 45 -26.26 10.14 4.28
CA TYR A 45 -27.07 9.83 3.11
C TYR A 45 -27.33 8.33 3.00
N THR A 46 -28.56 7.96 2.66
CA THR A 46 -28.95 6.57 2.40
C THR A 46 -29.73 6.45 1.11
N LEU A 47 -29.40 5.46 0.28
CA LEU A 47 -30.12 5.14 -0.95
C LEU A 47 -30.79 3.77 -0.83
N GLY A 48 -32.07 3.72 -1.23
CA GLY A 48 -32.78 2.50 -1.54
C GLY A 48 -33.27 1.69 -0.33
N ARG A 49 -33.31 2.25 0.89
CA ARG A 49 -33.84 1.55 2.06
C ARG A 49 -34.73 2.43 2.91
N SER A 50 -35.89 1.89 3.29
CA SER A 50 -36.83 2.44 4.29
C SER A 50 -37.13 1.39 5.35
N LYS A 51 -36.57 1.53 6.55
CA LYS A 51 -36.75 0.60 7.70
C LYS A 51 -36.52 -0.88 7.33
N ASP A 52 -37.54 -1.56 6.81
CA ASP A 52 -37.59 -2.98 6.44
C ASP A 52 -37.77 -3.22 4.92
N GLU A 53 -37.96 -2.16 4.12
CA GLU A 53 -38.17 -2.22 2.68
C GLU A 53 -36.97 -1.72 1.89
N PHE A 54 -36.74 -2.32 0.72
CA PHE A 54 -35.69 -1.99 -0.22
C PHE A 54 -36.30 -1.54 -1.54
N GLN A 55 -35.78 -0.44 -2.10
CA GLN A 55 -36.33 0.19 -3.29
C GLN A 55 -35.41 -0.08 -4.48
N ALA A 56 -35.70 -1.15 -5.22
CA ALA A 56 -34.91 -1.60 -6.36
C ALA A 56 -34.77 -0.56 -7.49
N LEU A 57 -35.74 0.36 -7.59
CA LEU A 57 -35.78 1.42 -8.61
C LEU A 57 -35.24 2.76 -8.10
N ALA A 58 -34.77 2.83 -6.84
CA ALA A 58 -34.17 4.06 -6.35
C ALA A 58 -32.90 4.39 -7.15
N ARG A 59 -32.70 5.66 -7.47
CA ARG A 59 -31.56 6.12 -8.26
C ARG A 59 -30.96 7.38 -7.67
N ALA A 60 -29.63 7.42 -7.64
CA ALA A 60 -28.86 8.62 -7.35
C ALA A 60 -27.88 8.89 -8.49
N GLU A 61 -27.70 10.17 -8.82
CA GLU A 61 -26.75 10.61 -9.85
C GLU A 61 -25.88 11.76 -9.31
N ASP A 62 -24.59 11.77 -9.66
CA ASP A 62 -23.63 12.81 -9.27
C ASP A 62 -23.53 13.02 -7.74
N LEU A 63 -23.46 11.92 -6.98
CA LEU A 63 -23.35 11.98 -5.51
C LEU A 63 -21.93 12.42 -5.09
N GLN A 64 -21.84 13.50 -4.33
CA GLN A 64 -20.57 14.05 -3.84
C GLN A 64 -20.48 13.90 -2.31
N VAL A 65 -19.64 13.02 -1.82
CA VAL A 65 -19.41 12.79 -0.39
C VAL A 65 -18.09 13.43 0.03
N ALA A 66 -18.15 14.60 0.67
CA ALA A 66 -16.98 15.36 1.13
C ALA A 66 -16.88 15.30 2.66
N GLY A 67 -16.21 14.27 3.18
CA GLY A 67 -16.07 14.02 4.61
C GLY A 67 -17.31 13.47 5.31
N GLY A 68 -18.44 13.33 4.59
CA GLY A 68 -19.69 12.75 5.08
C GLY A 68 -19.77 11.24 4.92
N THR A 69 -20.96 10.67 5.13
CA THR A 69 -21.19 9.22 5.00
C THR A 69 -22.39 8.95 4.10
N ALA A 70 -22.21 8.05 3.14
CA ALA A 70 -23.25 7.57 2.24
C ALA A 70 -23.33 6.04 2.27
N ILE A 71 -24.53 5.49 2.33
CA ILE A 71 -24.77 4.05 2.31
C ILE A 71 -25.82 3.70 1.24
N VAL A 72 -25.48 2.79 0.33
CA VAL A 72 -26.40 2.29 -0.68
C VAL A 72 -26.86 0.89 -0.28
N TYR A 73 -28.17 0.73 -0.09
CA TYR A 73 -28.80 -0.52 0.31
C TYR A 73 -29.51 -1.24 -0.84
N ALA A 74 -30.02 -0.49 -1.83
CA ALA A 74 -30.60 -0.98 -3.07
C ALA A 74 -30.62 0.15 -4.11
N GLY A 75 -30.89 -0.20 -5.36
CA GLY A 75 -31.01 0.74 -6.46
C GLY A 75 -29.69 0.94 -7.19
N THR A 76 -29.61 2.06 -7.92
CA THR A 76 -28.46 2.40 -8.77
C THR A 76 -27.88 3.73 -8.35
N LEU A 77 -26.57 3.76 -8.08
CA LEU A 77 -25.79 4.98 -7.96
C LEU A 77 -24.96 5.13 -9.24
N ALA A 78 -25.22 6.19 -9.99
CA ALA A 78 -24.45 6.56 -11.18
C ALA A 78 -23.62 7.80 -10.86
N ASP A 79 -22.32 7.76 -11.20
CA ASP A 79 -21.39 8.87 -11.01
C ASP A 79 -21.27 9.35 -9.55
N ALA A 80 -20.10 9.12 -8.94
CA ALA A 80 -19.89 9.47 -7.55
C ALA A 80 -18.46 9.94 -7.27
N SER A 81 -18.34 10.88 -6.33
CA SER A 81 -17.05 11.27 -5.78
C SER A 81 -17.07 11.21 -4.27
N VAL A 82 -16.02 10.64 -3.67
CA VAL A 82 -15.82 10.56 -2.23
C VAL A 82 -14.45 11.16 -1.91
N SER A 83 -14.42 12.12 -1.00
CA SER A 83 -13.20 12.83 -0.62
C SER A 83 -13.14 13.16 0.87
N GLY A 84 -11.94 13.42 1.34
CA GLY A 84 -11.61 13.71 2.73
C GLY A 84 -11.50 12.45 3.58
N ALA A 85 -10.60 12.49 4.58
CA ALA A 85 -10.25 11.32 5.39
C ALA A 85 -11.41 10.67 6.17
N THR A 86 -12.54 11.36 6.33
CA THR A 86 -13.76 10.82 6.95
C THR A 86 -14.86 10.49 5.93
N GLY A 87 -14.63 10.81 4.65
CA GLY A 87 -15.55 10.55 3.56
C GLY A 87 -15.69 9.05 3.33
N SER A 88 -16.91 8.55 3.39
CA SER A 88 -17.18 7.12 3.20
C SER A 88 -18.40 6.88 2.34
N LEU A 89 -18.25 6.01 1.35
CA LEU A 89 -19.34 5.43 0.58
C LEU A 89 -19.31 3.91 0.77
N SER A 90 -20.40 3.34 1.25
CA SER A 90 -20.54 1.90 1.43
C SER A 90 -21.70 1.35 0.61
N LEU A 91 -21.41 0.41 -0.28
CA LEU A 91 -22.41 -0.32 -1.05
C LEU A 91 -22.63 -1.66 -0.37
N MET A 92 -23.85 -1.90 0.11
CA MET A 92 -24.18 -3.10 0.87
C MET A 92 -24.34 -4.30 -0.05
N THR A 93 -24.07 -5.50 0.46
CA THR A 93 -24.44 -6.76 -0.18
C THR A 93 -25.93 -6.72 -0.53
N PRO A 94 -26.32 -6.94 -1.80
CA PRO A 94 -27.73 -7.04 -2.17
C PRO A 94 -28.43 -8.13 -1.37
N ARG A 95 -29.67 -7.86 -0.95
CA ARG A 95 -30.45 -8.81 -0.15
C ARG A 95 -30.89 -10.03 -0.97
N ASP A 96 -31.22 -9.79 -2.23
CA ASP A 96 -31.72 -10.77 -3.19
C ASP A 96 -31.49 -10.28 -4.63
N ASN A 97 -31.82 -11.12 -5.61
CA ASN A 97 -31.59 -10.82 -7.02
C ASN A 97 -32.59 -9.81 -7.63
N VAL A 98 -33.60 -9.36 -6.89
CA VAL A 98 -34.60 -8.39 -7.37
C VAL A 98 -34.42 -7.00 -6.74
N THR A 99 -33.60 -6.88 -5.71
CA THR A 99 -33.19 -5.62 -5.06
C THR A 99 -31.68 -5.40 -5.25
N PRO A 100 -31.23 -5.10 -6.49
CA PRO A 100 -29.82 -4.98 -6.78
C PRO A 100 -29.23 -3.76 -6.08
N VAL A 101 -27.92 -3.80 -5.86
CA VAL A 101 -27.11 -2.62 -5.55
C VAL A 101 -26.15 -2.46 -6.73
N LYS A 102 -26.26 -1.34 -7.43
CA LYS A 102 -25.47 -1.05 -8.63
C LYS A 102 -24.66 0.23 -8.47
N LEU A 103 -23.44 0.18 -8.99
CA LEU A 103 -22.57 1.34 -9.15
C LEU A 103 -22.12 1.40 -10.61
N GLU A 104 -22.36 2.53 -11.26
CA GLU A 104 -22.04 2.73 -12.67
C GLU A 104 -21.45 4.12 -12.93
N GLY A 105 -20.82 4.29 -14.08
CA GLY A 105 -20.23 5.57 -14.47
C GLY A 105 -18.90 5.85 -13.75
N ALA A 106 -18.54 7.12 -13.69
CA ALA A 106 -17.26 7.56 -13.14
C ALA A 106 -17.30 7.64 -11.62
N VAL A 107 -16.42 6.89 -10.95
CA VAL A 107 -16.33 6.86 -9.49
C VAL A 107 -14.95 7.31 -9.06
N ARG A 108 -14.87 8.36 -8.22
CA ARG A 108 -13.60 8.93 -7.75
C ARG A 108 -13.48 8.89 -6.24
N ILE A 109 -12.47 8.20 -5.73
CA ILE A 109 -12.16 8.11 -4.30
C ILE A 109 -10.82 8.80 -4.05
N THR A 110 -10.84 9.88 -3.25
CA THR A 110 -9.69 10.78 -3.11
C THR A 110 -9.44 11.18 -1.65
N ASP A 111 -8.27 11.74 -1.38
CA ASP A 111 -7.92 12.37 -0.10
C ASP A 111 -8.19 11.48 1.12
N SER A 112 -7.69 10.25 1.06
CA SER A 112 -7.86 9.21 2.09
C SER A 112 -9.30 8.76 2.35
N ALA A 113 -10.25 9.09 1.49
CA ALA A 113 -11.63 8.59 1.59
C ALA A 113 -11.73 7.08 1.35
N THR A 114 -12.87 6.51 1.71
CA THR A 114 -13.11 5.06 1.60
C THR A 114 -14.34 4.74 0.76
N LEU A 115 -14.16 3.83 -0.20
CA LEU A 115 -15.23 3.07 -0.84
C LEU A 115 -15.22 1.63 -0.33
N THR A 116 -16.36 1.15 0.13
CA THR A 116 -16.53 -0.26 0.51
C THR A 116 -17.56 -0.93 -0.40
N LEU A 117 -17.16 -2.01 -1.06
CA LEU A 117 -18.01 -2.81 -1.94
C LEU A 117 -18.42 -4.11 -1.24
N GLY A 118 -19.72 -4.27 -0.97
CA GLY A 118 -20.26 -5.54 -0.53
C GLY A 118 -20.25 -6.60 -1.63
N ASN A 119 -20.20 -7.88 -1.24
CA ASN A 119 -20.30 -8.98 -2.18
C ASN A 119 -21.61 -8.91 -3.00
N GLY A 120 -21.54 -9.18 -4.30
CA GLY A 120 -22.70 -9.20 -5.19
C GLY A 120 -23.16 -7.83 -5.70
N VAL A 121 -22.54 -6.73 -5.27
CA VAL A 121 -22.76 -5.40 -5.87
C VAL A 121 -22.35 -5.44 -7.35
N ASP A 122 -23.23 -4.98 -8.23
CA ASP A 122 -22.93 -4.86 -9.66
C ASP A 122 -22.14 -3.58 -9.92
N THR A 123 -20.87 -3.75 -10.23
CA THR A 123 -19.89 -2.68 -10.49
C THR A 123 -19.31 -2.79 -11.90
N THR A 124 -19.91 -3.61 -12.76
CA THR A 124 -19.37 -3.95 -14.09
C THR A 124 -19.29 -2.77 -15.05
N LEU A 125 -20.05 -1.70 -14.80
CA LEU A 125 -20.06 -0.45 -15.57
C LEU A 125 -19.38 0.71 -14.83
N ALA A 126 -18.68 0.46 -13.72
CA ALA A 126 -17.99 1.49 -12.96
C ALA A 126 -16.56 1.69 -13.45
N ASP A 127 -16.22 2.93 -13.79
CA ASP A 127 -14.86 3.40 -14.05
C ASP A 127 -14.29 4.00 -12.77
N LEU A 128 -13.47 3.22 -12.06
CA LEU A 128 -13.02 3.56 -10.71
C LEU A 128 -11.65 4.24 -10.73
N THR A 129 -11.57 5.41 -10.10
CA THR A 129 -10.31 6.09 -9.81
C THR A 129 -10.10 6.17 -8.31
N ALA A 130 -8.98 5.65 -7.82
CA ALA A 130 -8.53 5.88 -6.45
C ALA A 130 -7.23 6.69 -6.47
N ALA A 131 -7.25 7.87 -5.86
CA ALA A 131 -6.12 8.80 -5.88
C ALA A 131 -5.86 9.42 -4.52
N SER A 132 -4.67 10.00 -4.30
CA SER A 132 -4.34 10.74 -3.05
C SER A 132 -4.69 9.94 -1.80
N ARG A 133 -4.22 8.68 -1.71
CA ARG A 133 -4.50 7.72 -0.63
C ARG A 133 -5.96 7.28 -0.50
N GLY A 134 -6.82 7.60 -1.47
CA GLY A 134 -8.17 7.05 -1.56
C GLY A 134 -8.14 5.52 -1.56
N SER A 135 -9.06 4.90 -0.83
CA SER A 135 -9.05 3.46 -0.57
C SER A 135 -10.32 2.77 -1.04
N VAL A 136 -10.15 1.59 -1.66
CA VAL A 136 -11.24 0.71 -2.10
C VAL A 136 -11.14 -0.60 -1.33
N TRP A 137 -12.22 -1.01 -0.69
CA TRP A 137 -12.28 -2.21 0.14
C TRP A 137 -13.32 -3.18 -0.39
N LEU A 138 -12.91 -4.44 -0.58
CA LEU A 138 -13.83 -5.52 -0.87
C LEU A 138 -14.31 -6.15 0.43
N ASN A 139 -15.61 -6.18 0.64
CA ASN A 139 -16.23 -6.64 1.87
C ASN A 139 -17.05 -7.91 1.60
N SER A 140 -16.34 -9.03 1.56
CA SER A 140 -16.94 -10.34 1.41
C SER A 140 -17.50 -10.87 2.73
N ASN A 141 -18.51 -11.73 2.59
CA ASN A 141 -19.12 -12.43 3.71
C ASN A 141 -19.27 -13.93 3.36
N ASN A 142 -19.83 -14.72 4.25
CA ASN A 142 -19.96 -16.17 4.07
C ASN A 142 -20.85 -16.60 2.89
N SER A 143 -21.54 -15.68 2.20
CA SER A 143 -22.35 -15.96 0.99
C SER A 143 -21.55 -16.62 -0.13
N CYS A 144 -20.25 -16.32 -0.22
CA CYS A 144 -19.34 -16.83 -1.23
C CYS A 144 -18.24 -17.71 -0.62
N ALA A 145 -18.43 -18.21 0.61
CA ALA A 145 -17.51 -19.15 1.23
C ALA A 145 -17.50 -20.48 0.46
N GLY A 146 -16.31 -21.02 0.20
CA GLY A 146 -16.16 -22.24 -0.57
C GLY A 146 -14.74 -22.44 -1.11
N PRO A 147 -14.57 -23.34 -2.09
CA PRO A 147 -13.28 -23.54 -2.75
C PRO A 147 -12.91 -22.40 -3.69
N SER A 148 -13.90 -21.67 -4.21
CA SER A 148 -13.70 -20.51 -5.10
C SER A 148 -13.59 -19.21 -4.32
N ASN A 149 -13.04 -18.20 -4.97
CA ASN A 149 -13.02 -16.83 -4.46
C ASN A 149 -14.36 -16.14 -4.68
N CYS A 150 -14.64 -15.11 -3.88
CA CYS A 150 -15.72 -14.17 -4.14
C CYS A 150 -15.32 -13.22 -5.27
N GLU A 151 -16.18 -13.07 -6.26
CA GLU A 151 -15.88 -12.30 -7.45
C GLU A 151 -16.35 -10.83 -7.32
N TYR A 152 -15.46 -9.91 -7.67
CA TYR A 152 -15.72 -8.48 -7.81
C TYR A 152 -15.27 -8.02 -9.19
N ARG A 153 -15.98 -7.05 -9.78
CA ARG A 153 -15.70 -6.55 -11.13
C ARG A 153 -15.80 -5.05 -11.20
N VAL A 154 -14.86 -4.39 -11.84
CA VAL A 154 -14.98 -2.97 -12.25
C VAL A 154 -14.67 -2.86 -13.74
N ASN A 155 -15.23 -1.88 -14.43
CA ASN A 155 -14.94 -1.70 -15.86
C ASN A 155 -13.47 -1.36 -16.07
N SER A 156 -13.03 -0.25 -15.48
CA SER A 156 -11.63 0.19 -15.48
C SER A 156 -11.18 0.61 -14.09
N LEU A 157 -9.87 0.47 -13.83
CA LEU A 157 -9.25 0.88 -12.58
C LEU A 157 -8.04 1.78 -12.85
N LEU A 158 -8.13 3.03 -12.38
CA LEU A 158 -7.04 3.99 -12.38
C LEU A 158 -6.58 4.24 -10.95
N LEU A 159 -5.30 3.99 -10.66
CA LEU A 159 -4.70 4.33 -9.37
C LEU A 159 -3.73 5.50 -9.55
N ASN A 160 -3.79 6.47 -8.64
CA ASN A 160 -2.84 7.58 -8.57
C ASN A 160 -2.47 7.84 -7.10
N ASP A 161 -1.59 7.00 -6.56
CA ASP A 161 -1.35 6.86 -5.11
C ASP A 161 -2.60 6.36 -4.35
N GLY A 162 -3.38 5.48 -4.98
CA GLY A 162 -4.55 4.82 -4.39
C GLY A 162 -4.22 3.44 -3.78
N ASP A 163 -5.06 3.01 -2.83
CA ASP A 163 -4.95 1.73 -2.15
C ASP A 163 -6.18 0.85 -2.44
N VAL A 164 -5.98 -0.42 -2.77
CA VAL A 164 -7.08 -1.40 -2.96
C VAL A 164 -6.86 -2.59 -2.03
N TYR A 165 -7.81 -2.81 -1.13
CA TYR A 165 -7.80 -3.89 -0.15
C TYR A 165 -8.74 -5.00 -0.62
N LEU A 166 -8.16 -6.11 -1.07
CA LEU A 166 -8.94 -7.25 -1.56
C LEU A 166 -9.55 -8.03 -0.40
N SER A 167 -8.96 -8.00 0.78
CA SER A 167 -9.52 -8.60 2.00
C SER A 167 -9.25 -7.74 3.23
N ALA A 168 -10.15 -7.80 4.21
CA ALA A 168 -9.91 -7.24 5.53
C ALA A 168 -9.01 -8.19 6.36
N PRO A 169 -7.97 -7.68 7.07
CA PRO A 169 -7.00 -8.49 7.82
C PRO A 169 -7.53 -9.39 8.96
N ALA A 170 -8.83 -9.34 9.30
CA ALA A 170 -9.33 -9.83 10.59
C ALA A 170 -10.52 -10.81 10.53
N THR A 171 -11.02 -11.20 9.34
CA THR A 171 -12.30 -11.93 9.24
C THR A 171 -12.33 -13.07 8.22
N THR A 172 -11.24 -13.38 7.53
CA THR A 172 -11.23 -14.37 6.45
C THR A 172 -11.16 -15.79 7.02
N ASN A 173 -12.31 -16.34 7.40
CA ASN A 173 -12.56 -17.78 7.65
C ASN A 173 -12.32 -18.61 6.38
N GLY A 174 -11.14 -18.53 5.75
CA GLY A 174 -10.86 -19.12 4.44
C GLY A 174 -11.61 -18.48 3.26
N ILE A 175 -12.03 -17.23 3.40
CA ILE A 175 -12.68 -16.43 2.34
C ILE A 175 -11.61 -15.59 1.64
N TYR A 176 -11.60 -15.64 0.31
CA TYR A 176 -10.67 -14.92 -0.55
C TYR A 176 -11.42 -14.31 -1.73
N ASN A 177 -10.84 -13.29 -2.34
CA ASN A 177 -11.51 -12.42 -3.30
C ASN A 177 -10.74 -12.31 -4.61
N THR A 178 -11.45 -12.35 -5.73
CA THR A 178 -10.92 -12.01 -7.05
C THR A 178 -11.46 -10.64 -7.44
N LEU A 179 -10.58 -9.67 -7.67
CA LEU A 179 -10.93 -8.43 -8.34
C LEU A 179 -10.60 -8.55 -9.82
N THR A 180 -11.61 -8.47 -10.68
CA THR A 180 -11.43 -8.41 -12.13
C THR A 180 -11.67 -7.00 -12.65
N THR A 181 -10.78 -6.50 -13.50
CA THR A 181 -11.01 -5.28 -14.29
C THR A 181 -10.66 -5.51 -15.75
N ASN A 182 -11.23 -4.71 -16.66
CA ASN A 182 -10.83 -4.79 -18.08
C ASN A 182 -9.47 -4.13 -18.28
N GLU A 183 -9.24 -2.97 -17.67
CA GLU A 183 -8.02 -2.18 -17.81
C GLU A 183 -7.53 -1.65 -16.46
N LEU A 184 -6.21 -1.68 -16.28
CA LEU A 184 -5.54 -1.14 -15.10
C LEU A 184 -4.48 -0.12 -15.53
N SER A 185 -4.47 1.05 -14.90
CA SER A 185 -3.49 2.09 -15.20
C SER A 185 -3.00 2.86 -13.97
N GLY A 186 -1.82 3.46 -14.09
CA GLY A 186 -1.26 4.41 -13.14
C GLY A 186 -0.31 3.80 -12.10
N SER A 187 -0.45 4.18 -10.83
CA SER A 187 0.37 3.67 -9.75
C SER A 187 -0.36 3.64 -8.42
N GLY A 188 -0.22 2.55 -7.68
CA GLY A 188 -0.88 2.36 -6.38
C GLY A 188 -0.53 1.03 -5.74
N ASN A 189 -1.26 0.70 -4.67
CA ASN A 189 -0.99 -0.48 -3.86
C ASN A 189 -2.21 -1.40 -3.83
N PHE A 190 -1.96 -2.70 -3.89
CA PHE A 190 -2.95 -3.74 -3.63
C PHE A 190 -2.57 -4.52 -2.38
N TYR A 191 -3.53 -4.78 -1.50
CA TYR A 191 -3.34 -5.55 -0.28
C TYR A 191 -4.13 -6.84 -0.39
N LEU A 192 -3.40 -7.96 -0.38
CA LEU A 192 -3.91 -9.30 -0.62
C LEU A 192 -3.71 -10.16 0.62
N HIS A 193 -4.69 -11.01 0.89
CA HIS A 193 -4.60 -12.06 1.88
C HIS A 193 -4.39 -13.42 1.22
N THR A 194 -3.51 -14.25 1.80
CA THR A 194 -3.21 -15.59 1.29
C THR A 194 -3.26 -16.65 2.41
N ASN A 195 -3.45 -17.89 1.98
CA ASN A 195 -3.03 -19.10 2.67
C ASN A 195 -2.23 -19.89 1.64
N VAL A 196 -0.92 -19.62 1.61
CA VAL A 196 -0.07 -20.21 0.59
C VAL A 196 -0.01 -21.73 0.75
N ALA A 197 0.06 -22.27 1.98
CA ALA A 197 0.01 -23.71 2.25
C ALA A 197 -1.23 -24.43 1.67
N GLY A 198 -2.37 -23.73 1.63
CA GLY A 198 -3.62 -24.22 1.06
C GLY A 198 -3.82 -23.91 -0.43
N TYR A 199 -2.86 -23.24 -1.09
CA TYR A 199 -2.99 -22.71 -2.46
C TYR A 199 -4.22 -21.81 -2.65
N ARG A 200 -4.52 -20.99 -1.65
CA ARG A 200 -5.69 -20.09 -1.65
C ARG A 200 -5.25 -18.67 -1.38
N GLY A 201 -5.86 -17.70 -2.03
CA GLY A 201 -5.57 -16.30 -1.80
C GLY A 201 -6.38 -15.38 -2.68
N ASP A 202 -6.29 -14.10 -2.34
CA ASP A 202 -6.83 -13.04 -3.15
C ASP A 202 -6.10 -12.95 -4.50
N GLN A 203 -6.83 -12.52 -5.53
CA GLN A 203 -6.30 -12.40 -6.89
C GLN A 203 -6.74 -11.11 -7.56
N LEU A 204 -5.82 -10.50 -8.30
CA LEU A 204 -6.09 -9.42 -9.25
C LEU A 204 -6.04 -9.96 -10.67
N VAL A 205 -7.10 -9.74 -11.44
CA VAL A 205 -7.19 -10.14 -12.84
C VAL A 205 -7.49 -8.91 -13.70
N VAL A 206 -6.58 -8.61 -14.62
CA VAL A 206 -6.79 -7.58 -15.66
C VAL A 206 -7.03 -8.30 -16.98
N SER A 207 -8.23 -8.16 -17.54
CA SER A 207 -8.63 -8.96 -18.71
C SER A 207 -7.93 -8.51 -19.99
N ASN A 208 -7.67 -7.20 -20.13
CA ASN A 208 -6.94 -6.61 -21.25
C ASN A 208 -5.58 -6.08 -20.76
N ASN A 209 -5.27 -4.81 -21.00
CA ASN A 209 -3.96 -4.23 -20.72
C ASN A 209 -3.85 -3.68 -19.30
N ALA A 210 -2.72 -3.94 -18.66
CA ALA A 210 -2.27 -3.25 -17.45
C ALA A 210 -1.06 -2.37 -17.79
N THR A 211 -1.07 -1.11 -17.36
CA THR A 211 0.05 -0.16 -17.57
C THR A 211 0.42 0.56 -16.27
N GLY A 212 1.71 0.80 -16.04
CA GLY A 212 2.20 1.53 -14.87
C GLY A 212 2.86 0.68 -13.79
N ASN A 213 2.92 1.17 -12.54
CA ASN A 213 3.74 0.58 -11.49
C ASN A 213 2.95 0.36 -10.20
N PHE A 214 2.84 -0.89 -9.76
CA PHE A 214 2.02 -1.26 -8.62
C PHE A 214 2.80 -2.05 -7.58
N LYS A 215 2.45 -1.86 -6.31
CA LYS A 215 2.96 -2.69 -5.21
C LYS A 215 1.89 -3.68 -4.75
N ILE A 216 2.30 -4.92 -4.53
CA ILE A 216 1.48 -5.96 -3.92
C ILE A 216 1.96 -6.14 -2.48
N PHE A 217 1.08 -5.92 -1.52
CA PHE A 217 1.29 -6.23 -0.11
C PHE A 217 0.58 -7.54 0.19
N VAL A 218 1.31 -8.51 0.70
CA VAL A 218 0.76 -9.83 1.05
C VAL A 218 0.77 -9.99 2.56
N GLN A 219 -0.37 -10.43 3.09
CA GLN A 219 -0.51 -10.94 4.44
C GLN A 219 -0.98 -12.39 4.35
N ASP A 220 -0.34 -13.29 5.09
CA ASP A 220 -0.68 -14.72 5.06
C ASP A 220 -1.12 -15.25 6.44
N THR A 221 -1.78 -16.40 6.43
CA THR A 221 -2.11 -17.16 7.65
C THR A 221 -0.90 -17.64 8.48
N GLY A 222 0.31 -17.61 7.93
CA GLY A 222 1.56 -17.91 8.62
C GLY A 222 2.04 -19.36 8.49
N VAL A 223 1.59 -20.10 7.46
CA VAL A 223 2.01 -21.48 7.22
C VAL A 223 2.70 -21.59 5.85
N SER A 224 3.93 -22.08 5.84
CA SER A 224 4.76 -22.21 4.63
C SER A 224 4.20 -23.22 3.64
N LEU A 225 4.49 -23.06 2.34
CA LEU A 225 4.35 -24.17 1.39
C LEU A 225 5.24 -25.34 1.81
N GLN A 226 4.79 -26.55 1.49
CA GLN A 226 5.60 -27.77 1.61
C GLN A 226 6.40 -28.09 0.35
N SER A 227 6.29 -27.29 -0.71
CA SER A 227 6.89 -27.52 -2.03
C SER A 227 7.39 -26.22 -2.69
N ASP A 228 8.16 -26.37 -3.77
CA ASP A 228 8.64 -25.30 -4.66
C ASP A 228 7.54 -24.68 -5.55
N ASP A 229 6.28 -24.85 -5.18
CA ASP A 229 5.17 -24.37 -6.00
C ASP A 229 5.03 -22.85 -5.92
N ALA A 230 4.55 -22.27 -7.02
CA ALA A 230 4.32 -20.84 -7.14
C ALA A 230 2.82 -20.53 -7.09
N MET A 231 2.44 -19.46 -6.41
CA MET A 231 1.05 -19.03 -6.28
C MET A 231 0.80 -17.75 -7.07
N THR A 232 -0.06 -17.81 -8.09
CA THR A 232 -0.41 -16.63 -8.88
C THR A 232 -1.29 -15.65 -8.11
N LEU A 233 -0.83 -14.41 -7.97
CA LEU A 233 -1.56 -13.32 -7.32
C LEU A 233 -2.12 -12.31 -8.33
N VAL A 234 -1.42 -12.11 -9.45
CA VAL A 234 -1.82 -11.15 -10.48
C VAL A 234 -1.79 -11.84 -11.84
N LYS A 235 -2.83 -11.63 -12.63
CA LYS A 235 -2.91 -12.02 -14.05
C LYS A 235 -3.29 -10.81 -14.88
N THR A 236 -2.63 -10.62 -16.02
CA THR A 236 -2.97 -9.55 -16.96
C THR A 236 -3.10 -10.12 -18.38
N GLY A 237 -3.98 -9.55 -19.20
CA GLY A 237 -4.11 -9.90 -20.62
C GLY A 237 -2.96 -9.37 -21.48
N GLY A 238 -2.16 -8.44 -20.95
CA GLY A 238 -1.00 -7.82 -21.58
C GLY A 238 -0.68 -6.45 -20.99
N GLY A 239 0.13 -5.67 -21.71
CA GLY A 239 0.58 -4.35 -21.28
C GLY A 239 2.00 -4.34 -20.71
N ASP A 240 2.40 -3.19 -20.17
CA ASP A 240 3.74 -2.90 -19.67
C ASP A 240 3.79 -2.66 -18.15
N ALA A 241 2.72 -3.05 -17.43
CA ALA A 241 2.68 -2.92 -15.99
C ALA A 241 3.81 -3.70 -15.28
N SER A 242 4.32 -3.10 -14.22
CA SER A 242 5.24 -3.71 -13.28
C SER A 242 4.58 -3.91 -11.93
N PHE A 243 4.73 -5.10 -11.35
CA PHE A 243 4.29 -5.43 -10.00
C PHE A 243 5.48 -5.89 -9.17
N SER A 244 5.64 -5.31 -7.98
CA SER A 244 6.66 -5.69 -7.00
C SER A 244 6.03 -5.89 -5.62
N LEU A 245 6.67 -6.67 -4.74
CA LEU A 245 6.24 -6.70 -3.34
C LEU A 245 6.45 -5.34 -2.66
N GLY A 246 5.43 -4.89 -1.95
CA GLY A 246 5.49 -3.72 -1.08
C GLY A 246 5.95 -4.02 0.34
N ASN A 247 5.92 -5.30 0.75
CA ASN A 247 6.40 -5.76 2.05
C ASN A 247 7.86 -5.33 2.31
N THR A 248 8.20 -5.12 3.59
CA THR A 248 9.55 -4.72 4.02
C THR A 248 10.60 -5.67 3.44
N GLY A 249 11.64 -5.12 2.80
CA GLY A 249 12.70 -5.91 2.17
C GLY A 249 12.34 -6.53 0.81
N GLY A 250 11.10 -6.38 0.34
CA GLY A 250 10.67 -6.93 -0.96
C GLY A 250 10.40 -8.43 -0.94
N PHE A 251 10.19 -9.02 0.24
CA PHE A 251 9.84 -10.41 0.43
C PHE A 251 8.75 -10.57 1.52
N VAL A 252 8.15 -11.75 1.59
CA VAL A 252 7.20 -12.14 2.63
C VAL A 252 7.77 -13.36 3.36
N ASP A 253 7.96 -13.26 4.68
CA ASP A 253 8.32 -14.41 5.50
C ASP A 253 7.05 -15.20 5.85
N LEU A 254 6.98 -16.43 5.35
CA LEU A 254 5.86 -17.35 5.56
C LEU A 254 6.31 -18.61 6.31
N GLY A 255 7.15 -18.45 7.34
CA GLY A 255 7.61 -19.54 8.19
C GLY A 255 9.06 -19.89 7.91
N THR A 256 9.31 -21.04 7.30
CA THR A 256 10.70 -21.49 7.03
C THR A 256 11.32 -20.79 5.80
N TYR A 257 10.48 -20.22 4.92
CA TYR A 257 10.90 -19.68 3.64
C TYR A 257 10.48 -18.23 3.47
N GLU A 258 11.33 -17.47 2.80
CA GLU A 258 11.02 -16.14 2.27
C GLU A 258 10.46 -16.27 0.85
N TYR A 259 9.44 -15.49 0.55
CA TYR A 259 8.77 -15.48 -0.74
C TYR A 259 8.95 -14.15 -1.46
N VAL A 260 9.18 -14.21 -2.76
CA VAL A 260 9.27 -13.05 -3.64
C VAL A 260 8.18 -13.09 -4.71
N LEU A 261 7.79 -11.93 -5.24
CA LEU A 261 6.88 -11.84 -6.38
C LEU A 261 7.69 -11.78 -7.68
N LYS A 262 7.46 -12.75 -8.57
CA LYS A 262 8.15 -12.85 -9.87
C LYS A 262 7.17 -12.97 -11.01
N SER A 263 7.47 -12.29 -12.11
CA SER A 263 6.77 -12.54 -13.38
C SER A 263 7.22 -13.87 -13.97
N ASP A 264 6.28 -14.63 -14.53
CA ASP A 264 6.57 -15.85 -15.31
C ASP A 264 6.91 -15.57 -16.78
N GLY A 265 6.94 -14.30 -17.20
CA GLY A 265 7.15 -13.89 -18.59
C GLY A 265 5.91 -14.02 -19.48
N ASN A 266 4.79 -14.52 -18.95
CA ASN A 266 3.51 -14.71 -19.64
C ASN A 266 2.39 -13.91 -18.96
N SER A 267 2.71 -12.69 -18.52
CA SER A 267 1.75 -11.73 -17.95
C SER A 267 1.09 -12.18 -16.63
N ASN A 268 1.70 -13.14 -15.91
CA ASN A 268 1.33 -13.49 -14.55
C ASN A 268 2.45 -13.15 -13.56
N TRP A 269 2.06 -12.81 -12.33
CA TRP A 269 2.98 -12.62 -11.21
C TRP A 269 2.66 -13.62 -10.11
N ASN A 270 3.68 -14.40 -9.77
CA ASN A 270 3.58 -15.50 -8.83
C ASN A 270 4.42 -15.22 -7.60
N LEU A 271 3.85 -15.51 -6.44
CA LEU A 271 4.56 -15.61 -5.18
C LEU A 271 5.31 -16.93 -5.16
N THR A 272 6.63 -16.90 -4.99
CA THR A 272 7.50 -18.09 -5.07
C THR A 272 8.61 -18.02 -4.03
N ASN A 273 9.02 -19.18 -3.53
CA ASN A 273 10.17 -19.37 -2.67
C ASN A 273 11.50 -19.43 -3.43
N ASP A 274 11.52 -19.17 -4.75
CA ASP A 274 12.73 -18.99 -5.55
C ASP A 274 13.42 -17.67 -5.18
N VAL A 275 13.82 -17.53 -3.92
CA VAL A 275 14.93 -16.66 -3.57
C VAL A 275 16.12 -17.32 -4.27
N LYS A 276 16.56 -16.74 -5.40
CA LYS A 276 17.90 -17.06 -5.88
C LYS A 276 18.79 -16.92 -4.65
N PRO A 277 19.61 -17.91 -4.27
CA PRO A 277 20.60 -17.67 -3.24
C PRO A 277 21.31 -16.39 -3.68
N ASN A 278 21.33 -15.40 -2.77
CA ASN A 278 22.26 -14.29 -2.91
C ASN A 278 23.58 -14.96 -3.30
N PRO A 279 24.25 -14.60 -4.42
CA PRO A 279 25.55 -15.18 -4.72
C PRO A 279 26.34 -15.10 -3.43
N ASP A 280 26.77 -16.26 -2.91
CA ASP A 280 27.57 -16.31 -1.69
C ASP A 280 28.57 -15.14 -1.78
N PRO A 281 28.73 -14.32 -0.72
CA PRO A 281 29.68 -13.23 -0.74
C PRO A 281 30.97 -13.81 -1.31
N ASN A 282 31.37 -13.32 -2.50
CA ASN A 282 32.47 -13.89 -3.27
C ASN A 282 33.57 -14.27 -2.28
N PRO A 283 33.95 -15.57 -2.14
CA PRO A 283 34.89 -15.98 -1.12
C PRO A 283 36.07 -15.04 -1.20
N ASN A 284 36.27 -14.29 -0.11
CA ASN A 284 37.29 -13.26 -0.01
C ASN A 284 38.56 -13.80 -0.68
N PRO A 285 39.14 -13.10 -1.69
CA PRO A 285 40.30 -13.62 -2.40
C PRO A 285 41.28 -14.16 -1.37
N LYS A 286 41.61 -15.45 -1.51
CA LYS A 286 42.62 -16.08 -0.66
C LYS A 286 43.82 -15.14 -0.69
N PRO A 287 44.35 -14.69 0.47
CA PRO A 287 45.51 -13.82 0.49
C PRO A 287 46.57 -14.42 -0.42
N ASP A 288 47.07 -13.62 -1.37
CA ASP A 288 48.11 -14.06 -2.29
C ASP A 288 49.21 -14.77 -1.48
N PRO A 289 49.71 -15.92 -1.94
CA PRO A 289 50.88 -16.53 -1.35
C PRO A 289 51.95 -15.46 -1.22
N LYS A 290 52.35 -15.17 0.03
CA LYS A 290 53.45 -14.26 0.30
C LYS A 290 54.63 -14.73 -0.56
N PRO A 291 55.22 -13.86 -1.41
CA PRO A 291 56.37 -14.24 -2.22
C PRO A 291 57.43 -14.88 -1.33
N ASP A 292 57.99 -16.01 -1.76
CA ASP A 292 59.09 -16.65 -1.06
C ASP A 292 60.18 -15.60 -0.77
N PRO A 293 60.75 -15.57 0.44
CA PRO A 293 61.85 -14.68 0.76
C PRO A 293 62.96 -14.88 -0.27
N LYS A 294 63.29 -13.81 -1.00
CA LYS A 294 64.45 -13.78 -1.88
C LYS A 294 65.69 -14.06 -1.02
N PRO A 295 66.63 -14.92 -1.44
CA PRO A 295 67.87 -15.14 -0.71
C PRO A 295 68.56 -13.82 -0.40
N ASP A 296 68.97 -13.63 0.86
CA ASP A 296 69.60 -12.41 1.35
C ASP A 296 70.80 -12.01 0.48
N PRO A 297 70.86 -10.77 -0.01
CA PRO A 297 72.07 -10.22 -0.58
C PRO A 297 73.17 -10.21 0.47
N LYS A 298 74.37 -10.63 0.05
CA LYS A 298 75.60 -10.59 0.85
C LYS A 298 75.81 -9.17 1.41
N PRO A 299 76.29 -9.01 2.67
CA PRO A 299 76.40 -7.69 3.30
C PRO A 299 77.34 -6.79 2.53
N ASP A 300 76.84 -5.62 2.11
CA ASP A 300 77.68 -4.50 1.68
C ASP A 300 78.07 -3.66 2.92
N PRO A 301 79.24 -3.00 2.90
CA PRO A 301 79.80 -2.35 4.08
C PRO A 301 78.94 -1.17 4.53
N THR A 302 78.78 -1.07 5.84
CA THR A 302 78.04 -0.03 6.56
C THR A 302 78.46 1.39 6.17
N PRO A 303 77.54 2.24 5.68
CA PRO A 303 77.74 3.68 5.61
C PRO A 303 77.46 4.33 6.98
N ASP A 304 78.21 5.40 7.29
CA ASP A 304 78.11 6.20 8.51
C ASP A 304 76.68 6.73 8.78
N PRO A 305 76.27 6.88 10.06
CA PRO A 305 74.94 7.34 10.41
C PRO A 305 74.74 8.82 10.08
N LEU A 306 73.84 9.11 9.13
CA LEU A 306 73.27 10.43 8.94
C LEU A 306 72.12 10.65 9.93
N LEU A 307 72.24 11.72 10.73
CA LEU A 307 71.21 12.23 11.64
C LEU A 307 69.95 12.61 10.85
N TRP A 308 68.86 11.84 10.99
CA TRP A 308 67.54 12.25 10.49
C TRP A 308 66.90 13.23 11.48
N VAL A 309 66.69 14.47 11.02
CA VAL A 309 65.80 15.44 11.69
C VAL A 309 64.36 15.06 11.36
N ILE A 310 63.57 14.68 12.37
CA ILE A 310 62.14 14.39 12.21
C ILE A 310 61.36 15.68 12.46
N PRO A 311 60.54 16.20 11.52
CA PRO A 311 59.66 17.33 11.79
C PRO A 311 58.50 16.90 12.70
N ILE A 312 58.37 17.56 13.85
CA ILE A 312 57.25 17.36 14.78
C ILE A 312 56.12 18.32 14.38
N HIS A 313 54.94 17.79 14.11
CA HIS A 313 53.73 18.62 14.00
C HIS A 313 53.10 18.81 15.38
N ILE A 314 52.92 20.07 15.77
CA ILE A 314 52.30 20.49 17.02
C ILE A 314 50.95 21.12 16.69
N SER A 315 49.90 20.66 17.35
CA SER A 315 48.55 21.25 17.27
C SER A 315 48.16 21.78 18.65
N VAL A 316 47.61 23.00 18.68
CA VAL A 316 47.17 23.69 19.91
C VAL A 316 45.64 23.78 19.91
N LEU A 317 45.02 23.38 21.02
CA LEU A 317 43.59 23.59 21.29
C LEU A 317 43.45 24.55 22.46
N ILE A 318 42.68 25.63 22.27
CA ILE A 318 42.38 26.62 23.30
C ILE A 318 40.91 26.45 23.68
N VAL A 319 40.61 26.29 24.97
CA VAL A 319 39.25 26.18 25.49
C VAL A 319 39.01 27.39 26.39
N GLU A 320 38.02 28.22 26.06
CA GLU A 320 37.60 29.36 26.88
C GLU A 320 36.45 28.94 27.81
N ASP A 321 36.66 29.08 29.11
CA ASP A 321 35.58 29.32 30.06
C ASP A 321 36.06 30.36 31.08
N MET A 322 35.12 31.17 31.56
CA MET A 322 35.34 32.50 32.13
C MET A 322 36.55 32.59 33.10
N ALA A 323 37.56 33.35 32.65
CA ALA A 323 38.72 33.88 33.40
C ALA A 323 39.93 32.96 33.67
N VAL A 324 40.09 31.79 33.02
CA VAL A 324 41.35 31.02 33.06
C VAL A 324 41.65 30.37 31.70
N TRP A 325 42.88 30.51 31.20
CA TRP A 325 43.31 29.87 29.94
C TRP A 325 44.06 28.57 30.22
N THR A 326 43.61 27.46 29.62
CA THR A 326 44.34 26.17 29.66
C THR A 326 44.86 25.83 28.26
N VAL A 327 46.17 25.67 28.14
CA VAL A 327 46.84 25.25 26.89
C VAL A 327 47.30 23.80 27.05
N ILE A 328 46.85 22.93 26.15
CA ILE A 328 47.23 21.51 26.13
C ILE A 328 48.02 21.22 24.85
N LEU A 329 49.24 20.70 25.03
CA LEU A 329 50.15 20.37 23.94
C LEU A 329 50.24 18.85 23.73
N TRP A 330 50.00 18.41 22.49
CA TRP A 330 50.10 17.01 22.08
C TRP A 330 51.16 16.83 21.01
N ALA A 331 51.87 15.69 21.06
CA ALA A 331 52.73 15.24 19.97
C ALA A 331 52.25 13.88 19.47
N ALA A 332 52.07 13.76 18.15
CA ALA A 332 51.76 12.49 17.49
C ALA A 332 53.05 11.80 17.07
N MET A 333 53.23 10.55 17.50
CA MET A 333 54.35 9.70 17.05
C MET A 333 53.85 8.65 16.04
N PRO A 334 54.69 8.16 15.11
CA PRO A 334 54.25 7.38 13.95
C PRO A 334 53.64 5.99 14.27
N VAL A 335 53.70 5.54 15.53
CA VAL A 335 53.17 4.24 15.95
C VAL A 335 52.16 4.45 17.07
N GLY A 336 50.96 4.86 16.68
CA GLY A 336 49.69 4.50 17.33
C GLY A 336 49.31 5.13 18.67
N ASN A 337 50.19 5.82 19.40
CA ASN A 337 49.83 6.39 20.71
C ASN A 337 50.08 7.91 20.79
N MET A 338 49.01 8.68 21.06
CA MET A 338 49.11 10.10 21.46
C MET A 338 49.59 10.20 22.91
N LYS A 339 50.59 11.04 23.17
CA LYS A 339 51.00 11.40 24.53
C LYS A 339 50.77 12.89 24.78
N VAL A 340 50.16 13.22 25.93
CA VAL A 340 50.17 14.59 26.47
C VAL A 340 51.62 14.93 26.78
N VAL A 341 52.13 16.03 26.24
CA VAL A 341 53.52 16.46 26.52
C VAL A 341 53.57 17.41 27.70
N SER A 342 52.60 18.34 27.82
CA SER A 342 52.44 19.18 29.01
C SER A 342 51.06 19.87 29.03
N ILE A 343 50.63 20.27 30.23
CA ILE A 343 49.41 21.08 30.47
C ILE A 343 49.84 22.24 31.35
N TRP A 344 49.49 23.46 30.95
CA TRP A 344 49.71 24.66 31.76
C TRP A 344 48.41 25.44 31.90
N THR A 345 48.19 25.95 33.11
CA THR A 345 47.04 26.78 33.46
C THR A 345 47.56 28.19 33.70
N VAL A 346 47.02 29.17 32.97
CA VAL A 346 47.35 30.58 33.19
C VAL A 346 46.09 31.27 33.69
N SER A 347 46.13 31.70 34.95
CA SER A 347 45.12 32.54 35.60
C SER A 347 45.30 34.00 35.23
#